data_AF-A0A536VEJ6-F1
#
_entry.id   AF-A0A536VEJ6-F1
#
_cell.length_a   1.000
_cell.length_b   1.000
_cell.length_c   1.000
_cell.angle_alpha   90.00
_cell.angle_beta   90.00
_cell.angle_gamma   90.00
#
_symmetry.space_group_name_H-M   'P 1'
#
loop_
_entity.id
_entity.type
_entity.pdbx_description
1 polymer ?
#
loop_
_entity_poly.entity_id
_entity_poly.type
_entity_poly.pdbx_seq_one_letter_code
_entity_poly.pdbx_strand_id
1 'polypeptide(L)'
;MDTLIKALTLLPWFDVAAVIVFFAGWIGYAWFARHRAATFPSILATTNRIRRQWMLQTTYRDVRVVDGVVVQNLSTSPSFFASTTILIIGGLLATLGTTERANELVREFPFAARTSVLVFDLKVVLLLVIYVYAFFRFTWSMRQYTFGALLVAS
;
A
#
# COMPACT_ATOMS: atom_id res chain seq x y z
N MET A 1 20.06 19.06 7.39
CA MET A 1 18.68 19.60 7.37
C MET A 1 18.52 20.72 6.35
N ASP A 2 19.53 21.57 6.15
CA ASP A 2 19.45 22.71 5.21
C ASP A 2 19.28 22.35 3.73
N THR A 3 19.79 21.19 3.29
CA THR A 3 19.63 20.69 1.92
C THR A 3 18.20 20.26 1.60
N LEU A 4 17.52 19.62 2.56
CA LEU A 4 16.12 19.23 2.46
C LEU A 4 15.20 20.43 2.43
N ILE A 5 15.45 21.43 3.27
CA ILE A 5 14.66 22.66 3.31
C ILE A 5 14.88 23.47 2.02
N LYS A 6 16.12 23.57 1.51
CA LYS A 6 16.41 24.19 0.21
C LYS A 6 15.74 23.46 -0.96
N ALA A 7 15.74 22.13 -0.94
CA ALA A 7 15.02 21.33 -1.93
C ALA A 7 13.51 21.59 -1.89
N LEU A 8 12.91 21.70 -0.70
CA LEU A 8 11.50 22.09 -0.53
C LEU A 8 11.22 23.52 -1.03
N THR A 9 12.15 24.45 -0.89
CA THR A 9 11.97 25.82 -1.42
C THR A 9 12.15 25.92 -2.93
N LEU A 10 12.83 24.95 -3.56
CA LEU A 10 13.02 24.87 -5.02
C LEU A 10 11.88 24.11 -5.73
N LEU A 11 10.96 23.51 -4.98
CA LEU A 11 9.79 22.84 -5.54
C LEU A 11 8.82 23.89 -6.11
N PRO A 12 8.41 23.74 -7.38
CA PRO A 12 7.28 24.49 -7.92
C PRO A 12 6.07 24.40 -6.99
N TRP A 13 5.34 25.50 -6.84
CA TRP A 13 4.15 25.52 -5.97
C TRP A 13 3.11 24.45 -6.33
N PHE A 14 3.05 24.06 -7.62
CA PHE A 14 2.23 22.95 -8.11
C PHE A 14 2.63 21.60 -7.51
N ASP A 15 3.92 21.31 -7.35
CA ASP A 15 4.38 20.05 -6.76
C ASP A 15 4.07 20.02 -5.25
N VAL A 16 4.18 21.16 -4.56
CA VAL A 16 3.75 21.28 -3.15
C VAL A 16 2.26 21.03 -3.02
N ALA A 17 1.44 21.67 -3.88
CA ALA A 17 0.00 21.44 -3.92
C ALA A 17 -0.33 19.98 -4.21
N ALA A 18 0.39 19.33 -5.15
CA ALA A 18 0.20 17.93 -5.47
C ALA A 18 0.50 17.01 -4.28
N VAL A 19 1.58 17.26 -3.53
CA VAL A 19 1.91 16.50 -2.32
C VAL A 19 0.82 16.67 -1.25
N ILE A 20 0.34 17.89 -1.04
CA ILE A 20 -0.75 18.16 -0.08
C ILE A 20 -2.02 17.41 -0.50
N VAL A 21 -2.43 17.51 -1.76
CA VAL A 21 -3.62 16.82 -2.29
C VAL A 21 -3.45 15.31 -2.17
N PHE A 22 -2.25 14.79 -2.45
CA PHE A 22 -1.93 13.37 -2.32
C PHE A 22 -2.13 12.87 -0.88
N PHE A 23 -1.51 13.52 0.11
CA PHE A 23 -1.63 13.12 1.51
C PHE A 23 -3.02 13.40 2.09
N ALA A 24 -3.67 14.51 1.70
CA ALA A 24 -5.05 14.79 2.07
C ALA A 24 -6.00 13.74 1.51
N GLY A 25 -5.81 13.33 0.25
CA GLY A 25 -6.56 12.26 -0.38
C GLY A 25 -6.32 10.91 0.29
N TRP A 26 -5.06 10.55 0.57
CA TRP A 26 -4.72 9.30 1.25
C TRP A 26 -5.34 9.24 2.65
N ILE A 27 -4.99 10.20 3.51
CA ILE A 27 -5.42 10.21 4.92
C ILE A 27 -6.93 10.41 4.99
N GLY A 28 -7.46 11.35 4.21
CA GLY A 28 -8.88 11.66 4.12
C GLY A 28 -9.69 10.45 3.66
N TYR A 29 -9.24 9.73 2.63
CA TYR A 29 -9.90 8.50 2.18
C TYR A 29 -9.85 7.42 3.26
N ALA A 30 -8.70 7.19 3.89
CA ALA A 30 -8.57 6.18 4.95
C ALA A 30 -9.47 6.49 6.16
N TRP A 31 -9.59 7.77 6.53
CA TRP A 31 -10.47 8.24 7.58
C TRP A 31 -11.95 8.10 7.18
N PHE A 32 -12.32 8.57 5.99
CA PHE A 32 -13.67 8.48 5.45
C PHE A 32 -14.15 7.04 5.34
N ALA A 33 -13.33 6.15 4.75
CA ALA A 33 -13.66 4.73 4.60
C ALA A 33 -13.90 4.06 5.96
N ARG A 34 -13.12 4.41 6.98
CA ARG A 34 -13.30 3.89 8.34
C ARG A 34 -14.61 4.37 8.97
N HIS A 35 -14.94 5.65 8.86
CA HIS A 35 -16.16 6.23 9.44
C HIS A 35 -17.42 5.74 8.71
N ARG A 36 -17.38 5.67 7.38
CA ARG A 36 -18.49 5.15 6.58
C ARG A 36 -18.73 3.66 6.82
N ALA A 37 -17.68 2.86 7.05
CA ALA A 37 -17.85 1.44 7.35
C ALA A 37 -18.62 1.18 8.67
N ALA A 38 -18.70 2.16 9.58
CA ALA A 38 -19.46 2.05 10.82
C ALA A 38 -20.95 2.39 10.65
N THR A 39 -21.31 3.16 9.62
CA THR A 39 -22.66 3.73 9.45
C THR A 39 -23.41 3.19 8.23
N PHE A 40 -22.70 2.78 7.18
CA PHE A 40 -23.29 2.28 5.94
C PHE A 40 -22.80 0.86 5.63
N PRO A 41 -23.66 -0.01 5.05
CA PRO A 41 -23.24 -1.31 4.56
C PRO A 41 -22.17 -1.13 3.48
N SER A 42 -20.92 -1.46 3.81
CA SER A 42 -19.81 -1.53 2.87
C SER A 42 -19.41 -2.98 2.64
N ILE A 43 -18.73 -3.28 1.53
CA ILE A 43 -18.17 -4.62 1.28
C ILE A 43 -17.30 -5.04 2.47
N LEU A 44 -16.45 -4.13 2.99
CA LEU A 44 -15.62 -4.40 4.15
C LEU A 44 -16.44 -4.75 5.41
N ALA A 45 -17.50 -3.98 5.70
CA ALA A 45 -18.37 -4.24 6.84
C ALA A 45 -19.08 -5.59 6.72
N THR A 46 -19.63 -5.90 5.53
CA THR A 46 -20.30 -7.17 5.26
C THR A 46 -19.33 -8.34 5.35
N THR A 47 -18.15 -8.26 4.74
CA THR A 47 -17.13 -9.30 4.84
C THR A 47 -16.69 -9.52 6.28
N ASN A 48 -16.51 -8.46 7.08
CA ASN A 48 -16.18 -8.60 8.50
C ASN A 48 -17.30 -9.27 9.30
N ARG A 49 -18.58 -8.97 9.00
CA ARG A 49 -19.74 -9.67 9.59
C ARG A 49 -19.70 -11.16 9.26
N ILE A 50 -19.47 -11.53 7.99
CA ILE A 50 -19.36 -12.92 7.54
C ILE A 50 -18.17 -13.62 8.20
N ARG A 51 -17.00 -12.97 8.29
CA ARG A 51 -15.83 -13.51 8.99
C ARG A 51 -16.13 -13.80 10.47
N ARG A 52 -16.85 -12.90 11.15
CA ARG A 52 -17.26 -13.11 12.54
C ARG A 52 -18.20 -14.32 12.67
N GLN A 53 -19.19 -14.44 11.79
CA GLN A 53 -20.09 -15.60 11.77
C GLN A 53 -19.33 -16.89 11.48
N TRP A 54 -18.38 -16.86 10.53
CA TRP A 54 -17.51 -17.98 10.21
C TRP A 54 -16.72 -18.44 11.45
N MET A 55 -16.07 -17.52 12.17
CA MET A 55 -15.32 -17.86 13.39
C MET A 55 -16.21 -18.45 14.49
N LEU A 56 -17.45 -17.97 14.64
CA LEU A 56 -18.42 -18.57 15.56
C LEU A 56 -18.84 -19.98 15.13
N GLN A 57 -18.95 -20.24 13.83
CA GLN A 57 -19.28 -21.58 13.33
C GLN A 57 -18.09 -22.54 13.48
N THR A 58 -16.86 -22.05 13.32
CA THR A 58 -15.64 -22.84 13.51
C THR A 58 -15.57 -23.45 14.92
N THR A 59 -16.14 -22.81 15.95
CA THR A 59 -16.15 -23.38 17.32
C THR A 59 -17.07 -24.58 17.49
N TYR A 60 -18.01 -24.80 16.57
CA TYR A 60 -18.93 -25.95 16.58
C TYR A 60 -18.50 -27.07 15.61
N ARG A 61 -17.45 -26.85 14.80
CA ARG A 61 -16.96 -27.85 13.84
C ARG A 61 -15.86 -28.70 14.47
N ASP A 62 -16.08 -30.01 14.48
CA ASP A 62 -15.05 -30.99 14.85
C ASP A 62 -13.96 -31.11 13.77
N VAL A 63 -14.38 -31.13 12.49
CA VAL A 63 -13.46 -31.16 11.35
C VAL A 63 -13.21 -29.75 10.82
N ARG A 64 -12.01 -29.22 11.07
CA ARG A 64 -11.63 -27.82 10.75
C ARG A 64 -10.76 -27.66 9.50
N VAL A 65 -10.65 -28.70 8.67
CA VAL A 65 -9.84 -28.67 7.43
C VAL A 65 -10.33 -27.56 6.49
N VAL A 66 -11.65 -27.39 6.36
CA VAL A 66 -12.25 -26.34 5.53
C VAL A 66 -11.87 -24.94 6.04
N ASP A 67 -11.89 -24.73 7.36
CA ASP A 67 -11.52 -23.45 7.95
C ASP A 67 -10.04 -23.13 7.67
N GLY A 68 -9.14 -24.12 7.77
CA GLY A 68 -7.73 -23.98 7.41
C GLY A 68 -7.52 -23.60 5.93
N VAL A 69 -8.25 -24.24 5.01
CA VAL A 69 -8.22 -23.90 3.58
C VAL A 69 -8.72 -22.47 3.33
N VAL A 70 -9.76 -22.03 4.04
CA VAL A 70 -10.26 -20.64 3.92
C VAL A 70 -9.21 -19.64 4.40
N VAL A 71 -8.57 -19.86 5.55
CA VAL A 71 -7.49 -18.97 6.04
C VAL A 71 -6.35 -18.89 5.00
N GLN A 72 -5.95 -20.03 4.45
CA GLN A 72 -4.88 -20.09 3.46
C GLN A 72 -5.23 -19.30 2.20
N ASN A 73 -6.44 -19.50 1.64
CA ASN A 73 -6.91 -18.76 0.47
C ASN A 73 -6.98 -17.25 0.71
N LEU A 74 -7.41 -16.82 1.90
CA LEU A 74 -7.45 -15.40 2.27
C LEU A 74 -6.04 -14.77 2.39
N SER A 75 -5.01 -15.58 2.67
CA SER A 75 -3.62 -15.12 2.77
C SER A 75 -2.91 -14.96 1.42
N THR A 76 -3.39 -15.62 0.36
CA THR A 76 -2.77 -15.64 -0.97
C THR A 76 -2.72 -14.24 -1.60
N SER A 77 -3.81 -13.47 -1.56
CA SER A 77 -3.83 -12.13 -2.19
C SER A 77 -2.86 -11.15 -1.53
N PRO A 78 -2.83 -10.99 -0.19
CA PRO A 78 -1.79 -10.19 0.48
C PRO A 78 -0.36 -10.64 0.15
N SER A 79 -0.11 -11.96 0.04
CA SER A 79 1.20 -12.51 -0.32
C SER A 79 1.64 -12.13 -1.74
N PHE A 80 0.71 -12.22 -2.70
CA PHE A 80 0.95 -11.78 -4.07
C PHE A 80 1.31 -10.28 -4.10
N PHE A 81 0.51 -9.43 -3.43
CA PHE A 81 0.79 -8.00 -3.39
C PHE A 81 2.10 -7.66 -2.69
N ALA A 82 2.46 -8.33 -1.59
CA ALA A 82 3.75 -8.16 -0.95
C ALA A 82 4.91 -8.43 -1.93
N SER A 83 4.81 -9.50 -2.71
CA SER A 83 5.81 -9.85 -3.74
C SER A 83 5.88 -8.79 -4.84
N THR A 84 4.73 -8.31 -5.33
CA THR A 84 4.68 -7.21 -6.31
C THR A 84 5.32 -5.93 -5.77
N THR A 85 5.13 -5.60 -4.49
CA THR A 85 5.78 -4.43 -3.89
C THR A 85 7.30 -4.54 -3.88
N ILE A 86 7.88 -5.73 -3.67
CA ILE A 86 9.33 -5.94 -3.75
C ILE A 86 9.85 -5.64 -5.17
N LEU A 87 9.16 -6.12 -6.20
CA LEU A 87 9.53 -5.85 -7.59
C LEU A 87 9.49 -4.36 -7.91
N ILE A 88 8.45 -3.66 -7.45
CA ILE A 88 8.33 -2.21 -7.65
C ILE A 88 9.44 -1.47 -6.90
N ILE A 89 9.74 -1.85 -5.65
CA ILE A 89 10.85 -1.29 -4.88
C ILE A 89 12.17 -1.46 -5.65
N GLY A 90 12.44 -2.66 -6.17
CA GLY A 90 13.64 -2.91 -7.00
C GLY A 90 13.69 -2.04 -8.25
N GLY A 91 12.57 -1.88 -8.96
CA GLY A 91 12.47 -1.02 -10.15
C GLY A 91 12.68 0.47 -9.83
N LEU A 92 12.14 0.96 -8.72
CA LEU A 92 12.33 2.34 -8.26
C LEU A 92 13.79 2.58 -7.85
N LEU A 93 14.43 1.63 -7.15
CA LEU A 93 15.84 1.72 -6.79
C LEU A 93 16.76 1.71 -8.03
N ALA A 94 16.48 0.85 -9.02
CA ALA A 94 17.21 0.84 -10.29
C ALA A 94 17.05 2.17 -11.06
N THR A 95 15.85 2.77 -10.97
CA THR A 95 15.57 4.08 -11.58
C THR A 95 16.39 5.19 -10.93
N LEU A 96 16.53 5.19 -9.59
CA LEU A 96 17.40 6.14 -8.88
C LEU A 96 18.90 5.97 -9.24
N GLY A 97 19.33 4.76 -9.60
CA GLY A 97 20.68 4.51 -10.10
C GLY A 97 20.91 4.96 -11.55
N THR A 98 19.84 5.27 -12.29
CA THR A 98 19.85 5.61 -13.73
C THR A 98 19.01 6.86 -14.03
N THR A 99 18.96 7.80 -13.08
CA THR A 99 18.04 8.95 -13.12
C THR A 99 18.13 9.78 -14.38
N GLU A 100 19.32 10.05 -14.91
CA GLU A 100 19.49 10.89 -16.11
C GLU A 100 18.76 10.28 -17.32
N ARG A 101 18.98 8.99 -17.60
CA ARG A 101 18.30 8.26 -18.68
C ARG A 101 16.80 8.13 -18.44
N ALA A 102 16.39 7.89 -17.20
CA ALA A 102 14.97 7.82 -16.85
C ALA A 102 14.26 9.17 -17.07
N ASN A 103 14.90 10.29 -16.72
CA ASN A 103 14.36 11.63 -16.94
C ASN A 103 14.31 11.97 -18.43
N GLU A 104 15.29 11.56 -19.23
CA GLU A 104 15.27 11.71 -20.69
C GLU A 104 14.08 10.98 -21.32
N LEU A 105 13.84 9.71 -20.96
CA LEU A 105 12.67 8.96 -21.42
C LEU A 105 11.36 9.62 -21.01
N VAL A 106 11.29 10.15 -19.79
CA VAL A 106 10.09 10.85 -19.31
C VAL A 106 9.83 12.13 -20.11
N ARG A 107 10.88 12.82 -20.57
CA ARG A 107 10.75 14.04 -21.40
C ARG A 107 10.21 13.75 -22.80
N GLU A 108 10.24 12.52 -23.27
CA GLU A 108 9.63 12.12 -24.55
C GLU A 108 8.10 12.07 -24.48
N PHE A 109 7.52 11.97 -23.28
CA PHE A 109 6.07 12.00 -23.12
C PHE A 109 5.51 13.41 -23.33
N PRO A 110 4.53 13.61 -24.24
CA PRO A 110 4.02 14.93 -24.59
C PRO A 110 3.31 15.65 -23.42
N PHE A 111 2.87 14.90 -22.40
CA PHE A 111 2.20 15.43 -21.21
C PHE A 111 3.14 15.60 -20.01
N ALA A 112 4.41 15.19 -20.11
CA ALA A 112 5.36 15.30 -19.02
C ALA A 112 5.98 16.71 -18.97
N ALA A 113 5.70 17.44 -17.90
CA ALA A 113 6.35 18.72 -17.65
C ALA A 113 7.86 18.50 -17.48
N ARG A 114 8.68 19.33 -18.14
CA ARG A 114 10.14 19.31 -17.97
C ARG A 114 10.45 19.62 -16.51
N THR A 115 10.94 18.62 -15.79
CA THR A 115 11.26 18.75 -14.36
C THR A 115 12.77 18.60 -14.14
N SER A 116 13.25 19.13 -13.01
CA SER A 116 14.64 18.97 -12.62
C SER A 116 14.88 17.52 -12.17
N VAL A 117 16.10 17.03 -12.37
CA VAL A 117 16.53 15.69 -11.92
C VAL A 117 16.22 15.51 -10.42
N LEU A 118 16.48 16.55 -9.62
CA LEU A 118 16.19 16.54 -8.18
C LEU A 118 14.70 16.35 -7.84
N VAL A 119 13.80 17.06 -8.54
CA VAL A 119 12.35 16.93 -8.30
C VAL A 119 11.85 15.56 -8.74
N PHE A 120 12.42 15.02 -9.83
CA PHE A 120 12.13 13.65 -10.26
C PHE A 120 12.58 12.61 -9.21
N ASP A 121 13.82 12.70 -8.71
CA ASP A 121 14.32 11.81 -7.66
C ASP A 121 13.45 11.87 -6.41
N LEU A 122 13.00 13.06 -6.01
CA LEU A 122 12.11 13.21 -4.87
C LEU A 122 10.76 12.49 -5.06
N LYS A 123 10.20 12.52 -6.27
CA LYS A 123 8.97 11.77 -6.62
C LYS A 123 9.20 10.27 -6.55
N VAL A 124 10.35 9.79 -7.06
CA VAL A 124 10.72 8.37 -7.00
C VAL A 124 10.94 7.92 -5.55
N VAL A 125 11.62 8.72 -4.72
CA VAL A 125 11.80 8.45 -3.28
C VAL A 125 10.47 8.46 -2.54
N LEU A 126 9.56 9.37 -2.85
CA LEU A 126 8.21 9.37 -2.28
C LEU A 126 7.48 8.06 -2.59
N LEU A 127 7.48 7.62 -3.86
CA LEU A 127 6.90 6.33 -4.25
C LEU A 127 7.60 5.16 -3.52
N LEU A 128 8.92 5.19 -3.40
CA LEU A 128 9.68 4.17 -2.70
C LEU A 128 9.22 4.02 -1.24
N VAL A 129 9.08 5.14 -0.52
CA VAL A 129 8.57 5.14 0.87
C VAL A 129 7.17 4.54 0.95
N ILE A 130 6.30 4.86 -0.01
CA ILE A 130 4.93 4.34 -0.09
C ILE A 130 4.92 2.82 -0.27
N TYR A 131 5.73 2.30 -1.20
CA TYR A 131 5.79 0.86 -1.45
C TYR A 131 6.48 0.09 -0.34
N VAL A 132 7.48 0.67 0.34
CA VAL A 132 8.06 0.09 1.56
C VAL A 132 7.00 0.01 2.65
N TYR A 133 6.23 1.08 2.88
CA TYR A 133 5.11 1.04 3.81
C TYR A 133 4.07 -0.04 3.43
N ALA A 134 3.71 -0.13 2.15
CA ALA A 134 2.78 -1.14 1.64
C ALA A 134 3.30 -2.57 1.87
N PHE A 135 4.58 -2.83 1.60
CA PHE A 135 5.23 -4.12 1.86
C PHE A 135 5.05 -4.56 3.32
N PHE A 136 5.37 -3.68 4.28
CA PHE A 136 5.20 -3.98 5.70
C PHE A 136 3.73 -4.20 6.07
N ARG A 137 2.80 -3.45 5.48
CA ARG A 137 1.36 -3.64 5.71
C ARG A 137 0.87 -5.00 5.21
N PHE A 138 1.29 -5.44 4.02
CA PHE A 138 0.92 -6.75 3.50
C PHE A 138 1.56 -7.88 4.30
N THR A 139 2.85 -7.77 4.63
CA THR A 139 3.55 -8.77 5.45
C THR A 139 2.95 -8.87 6.85
N TRP A 140 2.56 -7.76 7.47
CA TRP A 140 1.83 -7.78 8.73
C TRP A 140 0.47 -8.48 8.61
N SER A 141 -0.28 -8.21 7.53
CA SER A 141 -1.54 -8.90 7.27
C SER A 141 -1.35 -10.41 7.12
N MET A 142 -0.26 -10.86 6.48
CA MET A 142 0.05 -12.29 6.39
C MET A 142 0.28 -12.92 7.77
N ARG A 143 1.03 -12.24 8.65
CA ARG A 143 1.24 -12.73 10.03
C ARG A 143 -0.07 -12.86 10.80
N GLN A 144 -1.00 -11.92 10.62
CA GLN A 144 -2.33 -12.01 11.23
C GLN A 144 -3.12 -13.23 10.75
N TYR A 145 -3.03 -13.58 9.46
CA TYR A 145 -3.63 -14.83 8.95
C TYR A 145 -2.97 -16.07 9.55
N THR A 146 -1.64 -16.08 9.67
CA THR A 146 -0.92 -17.19 10.34
C THR A 146 -1.35 -17.35 11.79
N PHE A 147 -1.46 -16.25 12.56
CA PHE A 147 -1.96 -16.31 13.93
C PHE A 147 -3.41 -16.79 13.99
N GLY A 148 -4.27 -16.34 13.07
CA GLY A 148 -5.64 -16.83 12.96
C GLY A 148 -5.71 -18.33 12.65
N ALA A 149 -4.86 -18.84 11.74
CA ALA A 149 -4.78 -20.26 11.44
C ALA A 149 -4.39 -21.09 12.67
N LEU A 150 -3.40 -20.63 13.45
CA LEU A 150 -2.98 -21.30 14.67
C LEU A 150 -4.11 -21.37 15.71
N LEU A 151 -4.90 -20.30 15.86
CA LEU A 151 -6.07 -20.29 16.76
C LEU A 151 -7.21 -21.20 16.29
N VAL A 152 -7.39 -21.35 14.97
CA VAL A 152 -8.40 -22.27 14.41
C VAL A 152 -7.95 -23.73 14.58
N ALA A 153 -6.65 -23.99 14.49
CA ALA A 153 -6.08 -25.33 14.61
C ALA A 153 -5.95 -25.83 16.06
N SER A 154 -5.94 -24.94 17.05
CA SER A 154 -5.93 -25.28 18.48
C SER A 154 -7.30 -25.72 18.99
#